data_AF-A0A7S0QSR7-F1
#
_entry.id   AF-A0A7S0QSR7-F1
#
_cell.length_a   1.000
_cell.length_b   1.000
_cell.length_c   1.000
_cell.angle_alpha   90.00
_cell.angle_beta   90.00
_cell.angle_gamma   90.00
#
_symmetry.space_group_name_H-M   'P 1'
#
loop_
_entity.id
_entity.type
_entity.pdbx_description
1 polymer ?
#
loop_
_entity_poly.entity_id
_entity_poly.type
_entity_poly.pdbx_seq_one_letter_code
_entity_poly.pdbx_strand_id
1 'polypeptide(L)'
;GKSASMVSTTLCWCSLTVLLVPALVLSVPLDHGESDLLQSPAFSSAELEKAFLDWCAKYNNQHLIGTSAFETFVNNLKFVEEHNAAARAGVRPYVMALNEFAHLTWEEFRATRLGFDGARHRQERNATRETGRRRAVHEAG
;
A
#
# COMPACT_ATOMS: atom_id res chain seq x y z
N GLY A 1 -22.36 46.29 49.68
CA GLY A 1 -22.04 46.13 48.25
C GLY A 1 -20.78 45.30 48.12
N LYS A 2 -20.81 44.32 47.22
CA LYS A 2 -19.72 43.38 46.82
C LYS A 2 -19.32 42.35 47.89
N SER A 3 -19.18 41.04 47.69
CA SER A 3 -19.50 40.02 46.67
C SER A 3 -19.29 38.68 47.42
N ALA A 4 -20.22 37.71 47.46
CA ALA A 4 -20.27 36.50 46.63
C ALA A 4 -18.89 35.85 46.36
N SER A 5 -18.61 34.55 46.49
CA SER A 5 -19.44 33.37 46.80
C SER A 5 -18.49 32.18 47.05
N MET A 6 -18.78 31.41 48.10
CA MET A 6 -18.80 29.94 48.16
C MET A 6 -17.81 29.15 47.26
N VAL A 7 -16.77 28.63 47.90
CA VAL A 7 -15.88 27.59 47.35
C VAL A 7 -16.69 26.32 47.03
N SER A 8 -16.49 25.85 45.80
CA SER A 8 -17.22 24.80 45.12
C SER A 8 -16.95 23.41 45.71
N THR A 9 -18.04 22.75 46.08
CA THR A 9 -18.14 21.42 46.67
C THR A 9 -17.75 20.32 45.66
N THR A 10 -16.82 19.47 46.10
CA THR A 10 -16.56 18.05 45.77
C THR A 10 -17.47 17.34 44.75
N LEU A 11 -16.90 16.44 43.92
CA LEU A 11 -17.05 14.97 44.08
C LEU A 11 -16.47 14.15 42.91
N CYS A 12 -15.59 13.22 43.26
CA CYS A 12 -15.63 11.80 42.89
C CYS A 12 -15.76 11.44 41.40
N TRP A 13 -14.64 11.44 40.66
CA TRP A 13 -14.56 10.81 39.34
C TRP A 13 -13.90 9.40 39.44
N CYS A 14 -14.33 8.61 40.42
CA CYS A 14 -13.95 7.20 40.54
C CYS A 14 -15.22 6.37 40.51
N SER A 15 -15.49 5.73 39.37
CA SER A 15 -16.36 4.55 39.16
C SER A 15 -17.29 4.74 37.97
N LEU A 16 -16.76 4.59 36.75
CA LEU A 16 -17.51 3.93 35.69
C LEU A 16 -16.57 3.41 34.58
N THR A 17 -15.62 2.55 34.94
CA THR A 17 -14.90 1.70 33.97
C THR A 17 -15.29 0.25 34.21
N VAL A 18 -16.55 -0.05 34.01
CA VAL A 18 -16.99 -1.41 33.73
C VAL A 18 -18.02 -1.29 32.63
N LEU A 19 -17.63 -1.59 31.40
CA LEU A 19 -18.52 -2.12 30.37
C LEU A 19 -17.65 -2.69 29.24
N LEU A 20 -17.60 -4.02 29.23
CA LEU A 20 -17.36 -4.89 28.09
C LEU A 20 -16.18 -4.56 27.17
N VAL A 21 -15.09 -5.32 27.30
CA VAL A 21 -14.24 -5.66 26.15
C VAL A 21 -14.91 -6.87 25.49
N PRO A 22 -15.57 -6.74 24.32
CA PRO A 22 -15.88 -7.93 23.56
C PRO A 22 -14.57 -8.41 22.93
N ALA A 23 -14.07 -9.54 23.43
CA ALA A 23 -13.07 -10.35 22.74
C ALA A 23 -13.71 -10.90 21.46
N LEU A 24 -13.78 -10.07 20.42
CA LEU A 24 -14.08 -10.51 19.07
C LEU A 24 -12.74 -10.85 18.40
N VAL A 25 -12.22 -12.03 18.71
CA VAL A 25 -11.23 -12.66 17.83
C VAL A 25 -12.00 -13.10 16.59
N LEU A 26 -12.11 -12.20 15.62
CA LEU A 26 -12.50 -12.56 14.26
C LEU A 26 -11.37 -13.44 13.70
N SER A 27 -11.59 -14.75 13.72
CA SER A 27 -10.93 -15.66 12.80
C SER A 27 -11.32 -15.24 11.38
N VAL A 28 -10.48 -14.43 10.73
CA VAL A 28 -10.58 -14.19 9.29
C VAL A 28 -9.93 -15.39 8.61
N PRO A 29 -10.68 -16.26 7.91
CA PRO A 29 -10.04 -17.23 7.03
C PRO A 29 -9.28 -16.46 5.96
N LEU A 30 -7.98 -16.75 5.84
CA LEU A 30 -7.13 -16.39 4.71
C LEU A 30 -7.64 -17.15 3.48
N ASP A 31 -8.71 -16.65 2.86
CA ASP A 31 -9.14 -17.11 1.54
C ASP A 31 -8.65 -16.09 0.51
N HIS A 32 -7.60 -16.49 -0.22
CA HIS A 32 -7.18 -15.80 -1.44
C HIS A 32 -8.12 -16.24 -2.54
N GLY A 33 -9.21 -15.50 -2.73
CA GLY A 33 -10.24 -15.81 -3.71
C GLY A 33 -10.95 -14.55 -4.17
N GLU A 34 -10.30 -13.82 -5.08
CA GLU A 34 -10.90 -13.23 -6.29
C GLU A 34 -12.43 -13.25 -6.33
N SER A 35 -13.07 -12.08 -6.13
CA SER A 35 -14.48 -11.71 -6.44
C SER A 35 -15.19 -10.92 -5.32
N ASP A 36 -14.52 -9.96 -4.66
CA ASP A 36 -15.23 -8.97 -3.81
C ASP A 36 -14.65 -7.55 -3.97
N LEU A 37 -13.94 -7.33 -5.09
CA LEU A 37 -13.20 -6.10 -5.34
C LEU A 37 -14.07 -4.97 -5.91
N LEU A 38 -15.38 -5.15 -6.09
CA LEU A 38 -16.29 -4.06 -6.49
C LEU A 38 -17.26 -3.63 -5.38
N GLN A 39 -17.17 -4.25 -4.19
CA GLN A 39 -18.08 -4.01 -3.07
C GLN A 39 -17.46 -3.19 -1.92
N SER A 40 -16.40 -2.41 -2.19
CA SER A 40 -15.85 -1.50 -1.17
C SER A 40 -16.71 -0.24 -1.09
N PRO A 41 -17.28 0.13 0.08
CA PRO A 41 -18.25 1.22 0.21
C PRO A 41 -17.66 2.63 0.04
N ALA A 42 -16.38 2.77 -0.31
CA ALA A 42 -15.72 4.07 -0.37
C ALA A 42 -15.97 4.85 -1.69
N PHE A 43 -16.20 4.16 -2.82
CA PHE A 43 -16.40 4.81 -4.12
C PHE A 43 -17.39 4.04 -4.99
N SER A 44 -18.30 4.77 -5.66
CA SER A 44 -19.15 4.24 -6.72
C SER A 44 -18.36 4.00 -8.01
N SER A 45 -18.86 3.12 -8.89
CA SER A 45 -18.25 2.86 -10.21
C SER A 45 -18.02 4.14 -11.01
N ALA A 46 -18.98 5.06 -11.00
CA ALA A 46 -18.88 6.34 -11.71
C ALA A 46 -17.77 7.25 -11.15
N GLU A 47 -17.55 7.25 -9.84
CA GLU A 47 -16.46 8.01 -9.21
C GLU A 47 -15.10 7.41 -9.54
N LEU A 48 -15.00 6.07 -9.58
CA LEU A 48 -13.78 5.36 -9.97
C LEU A 48 -13.42 5.63 -11.44
N GLU A 49 -14.41 5.56 -12.34
CA GLU A 49 -14.24 5.88 -13.75
C GLU A 49 -13.79 7.33 -13.94
N LYS A 50 -14.45 8.27 -13.25
CA LYS A 50 -14.05 9.68 -13.29
C LYS A 50 -12.62 9.88 -12.79
N ALA A 51 -12.25 9.27 -11.66
CA ALA A 51 -10.91 9.37 -11.11
C ALA A 51 -9.85 8.81 -12.07
N PHE A 52 -10.16 7.71 -12.76
CA PHE A 52 -9.28 7.14 -13.78
C PHE A 52 -9.13 8.07 -14.99
N LEU A 53 -10.22 8.65 -15.49
CA LEU A 53 -10.16 9.60 -16.60
C LEU A 53 -9.36 10.87 -16.24
N ASP A 54 -9.57 11.42 -15.04
CA ASP A 54 -8.80 12.57 -14.53
C ASP A 54 -7.30 12.23 -14.41
N TRP A 55 -6.99 11.03 -13.92
CA TRP A 55 -5.60 10.53 -13.84
C TRP A 55 -4.98 10.34 -15.23
N CYS A 56 -5.72 9.77 -16.19
CA CYS A 56 -5.29 9.61 -17.57
C CYS A 56 -5.01 10.95 -18.23
N ALA A 57 -5.85 11.96 -17.99
CA ALA A 57 -5.63 13.32 -18.47
C ALA A 57 -4.38 13.95 -17.84
N LYS A 58 -4.17 13.76 -16.53
CA LYS A 58 -3.04 14.32 -15.79
C LYS A 58 -1.69 13.76 -16.26
N TYR A 59 -1.59 12.46 -16.52
CA TYR A 59 -0.33 11.79 -16.86
C TYR A 59 -0.20 11.44 -18.35
N ASN A 60 -1.11 11.94 -19.19
CA ASN A 60 -1.13 11.69 -20.64
C ASN A 60 -1.23 10.19 -21.01
N ASN A 61 -2.11 9.48 -20.31
CA ASN A 61 -2.34 8.05 -20.43
C ASN A 61 -3.69 7.71 -21.10
N GLN A 62 -4.20 8.55 -22.00
CA GLN A 62 -5.52 8.36 -22.62
C GLN A 62 -5.63 7.04 -23.41
N HIS A 63 -4.50 6.51 -23.89
CA HIS A 63 -4.42 5.22 -24.58
C HIS A 63 -4.74 4.01 -23.68
N LEU A 64 -4.79 4.19 -22.35
CA LEU A 64 -5.15 3.13 -21.39
C LEU A 64 -6.67 3.00 -21.19
N ILE A 65 -7.46 3.94 -21.70
CA ILE A 65 -8.93 3.90 -21.59
C ILE A 65 -9.46 2.69 -22.37
N GLY A 66 -10.25 1.85 -21.69
CA GLY A 66 -10.79 0.60 -22.27
C GLY A 66 -9.85 -0.60 -22.22
N THR A 67 -8.71 -0.49 -21.53
CA THR A 67 -7.78 -1.60 -21.28
C THR A 67 -7.94 -2.17 -19.87
N SER A 68 -7.21 -3.26 -19.55
CA SER A 68 -7.16 -3.81 -18.19
C SER A 68 -6.49 -2.90 -17.16
N ALA A 69 -5.86 -1.80 -17.58
CA ALA A 69 -5.23 -0.82 -16.70
C ALA A 69 -6.20 -0.20 -15.66
N PHE A 70 -7.50 -0.15 -15.97
CA PHE A 70 -8.51 0.39 -15.07
C PHE A 70 -8.61 -0.41 -13.77
N GLU A 71 -8.59 -1.75 -13.86
CA GLU A 71 -8.68 -2.61 -12.68
C GLU A 71 -7.47 -2.44 -11.77
N THR A 72 -6.27 -2.44 -12.36
CA THR A 72 -5.02 -2.20 -11.63
C THR A 72 -5.01 -0.82 -10.97
N PHE A 73 -5.51 0.21 -11.67
CA PHE A 73 -5.67 1.56 -11.12
C PHE A 73 -6.60 1.57 -9.91
N VAL A 74 -7.76 0.92 -9.99
CA VAL A 74 -8.72 0.84 -8.87
C VAL A 74 -8.08 0.13 -7.67
N ASN A 75 -7.35 -0.95 -7.89
CA ASN A 75 -6.64 -1.66 -6.82
C ASN A 75 -5.58 -0.79 -6.15
N ASN A 76 -4.79 -0.06 -6.94
CA ASN A 76 -3.78 0.86 -6.42
C ASN A 76 -4.40 2.07 -5.68
N LEU A 77 -5.55 2.58 -6.14
CA LEU A 77 -6.28 3.65 -5.45
C LEU A 77 -6.73 3.20 -4.05
N LYS A 78 -7.32 2.00 -3.95
CA LYS A 78 -7.75 1.44 -2.66
C LYS A 78 -6.58 1.26 -1.71
N PHE A 79 -5.46 0.72 -2.20
CA PHE A 79 -4.25 0.55 -1.40
C PHE A 79 -3.77 1.89 -0.82
N VAL A 80 -3.78 2.96 -1.62
CA VAL A 80 -3.44 4.30 -1.16
C VAL A 80 -4.42 4.81 -0.10
N GLU A 81 -5.73 4.64 -0.29
CA GLU A 81 -6.74 5.09 0.68
C GLU A 81 -6.65 4.34 2.01
N GLU A 82 -6.44 3.02 1.99
CA GLU A 82 -6.23 2.21 3.19
C GLU A 82 -4.97 2.64 3.94
N HIS A 83 -3.86 2.83 3.22
CA HIS A 83 -2.62 3.33 3.81
C HIS A 83 -2.82 4.72 4.43
N ASN A 84 -3.52 5.61 3.74
CA ASN A 84 -3.80 6.96 4.22
C ASN A 84 -4.77 6.98 5.40
N ALA A 85 -5.74 6.06 5.46
CA ALA A 85 -6.59 5.88 6.63
C ALA A 85 -5.76 5.45 7.85
N ALA A 86 -4.84 4.50 7.68
CA ALA A 86 -3.91 4.10 8.73
C ALA A 86 -2.95 5.24 9.13
N ALA A 87 -2.53 6.09 8.19
CA ALA A 87 -1.74 7.28 8.46
C ALA A 87 -2.51 8.31 9.31
N ARG A 88 -3.77 8.58 8.97
CA ARG A 88 -4.67 9.45 9.76
C ARG A 88 -4.91 8.91 11.16
N ALA A 89 -4.92 7.59 11.33
CA ALA A 89 -5.00 6.93 12.64
C ALA A 89 -3.67 6.92 13.42
N GLY A 90 -2.58 7.48 12.87
CA GLY A 90 -1.26 7.50 13.51
C GLY A 90 -0.46 6.20 13.43
N VAL A 91 -0.95 5.19 12.69
CA VAL A 91 -0.28 3.89 12.51
C VAL A 91 0.85 3.96 11.47
N ARG A 92 0.68 4.80 10.44
CA ARG A 92 1.69 5.04 9.41
C ARG A 92 2.27 6.45 9.54
N PRO A 93 3.59 6.64 9.42
CA PRO A 93 4.21 7.95 9.59
C PRO A 93 4.17 8.83 8.33
N TYR A 94 3.55 8.38 7.24
CA TYR A 94 3.46 9.11 5.98
C TYR A 94 2.16 8.80 5.23
N VAL A 95 1.88 9.60 4.21
CA VAL A 95 0.76 9.41 3.28
C VAL A 95 1.27 9.03 1.89
N MET A 96 0.44 8.36 1.12
CA MET A 96 0.68 7.97 -0.27
C MET A 96 -0.27 8.70 -1.21
N ALA A 97 0.11 8.77 -2.49
CA ALA A 97 -0.71 9.31 -3.56
C ALA A 97 -0.48 8.50 -4.85
N LEU A 98 -1.47 8.54 -5.75
CA LEU A 98 -1.34 7.93 -7.07
C LEU A 98 -0.36 8.70 -7.96
N ASN A 99 0.61 7.97 -8.51
CA ASN A 99 1.63 8.47 -9.44
C ASN A 99 1.34 8.03 -10.89
N GLU A 100 2.25 8.30 -11.82
CA GLU A 100 2.15 7.90 -13.24
C GLU A 100 2.13 6.38 -13.46
N PHE A 101 2.50 5.58 -12.45
CA PHE A 101 2.55 4.12 -12.51
C PHE A 101 1.33 3.45 -11.88
N ALA A 102 0.28 4.20 -11.55
CA ALA A 102 -0.92 3.65 -10.95
C ALA A 102 -1.62 2.55 -11.78
N HIS A 103 -1.31 2.46 -13.07
CA HIS A 103 -1.82 1.40 -13.96
C HIS A 103 -1.03 0.08 -13.91
N LEU A 104 0.11 0.04 -13.19
CA LEU A 104 0.98 -1.12 -13.14
C LEU A 104 0.78 -1.92 -11.84
N THR A 105 0.81 -3.23 -11.98
CA THR A 105 0.98 -4.15 -10.86
C THR A 105 2.40 -4.08 -10.31
N TRP A 106 2.63 -4.63 -9.12
CA TRP A 106 3.97 -4.70 -8.55
C TRP A 106 4.93 -5.49 -9.47
N GLU A 107 4.45 -6.57 -10.07
CA GLU A 107 5.18 -7.45 -10.98
C GLU A 107 5.57 -6.74 -12.28
N GLU A 108 4.66 -5.97 -12.87
CA GLU A 108 4.95 -5.18 -14.07
C GLU A 108 5.89 -4.02 -13.76
N PHE A 109 5.67 -3.34 -12.63
CA PHE A 109 6.54 -2.24 -12.20
C PHE A 109 7.98 -2.72 -11.98
N ARG A 110 8.17 -3.83 -11.25
CA ARG A 110 9.51 -4.38 -11.03
C ARG A 110 10.15 -4.87 -12.32
N ALA A 111 9.40 -5.51 -13.22
CA ALA A 111 9.96 -6.04 -14.46
C ALA A 111 10.42 -4.94 -15.43
N THR A 112 9.73 -3.81 -15.43
CA THR A 112 10.00 -2.72 -16.40
C THR A 112 10.81 -1.57 -15.83
N ARG A 113 10.77 -1.32 -14.51
CA ARG A 113 11.37 -0.13 -13.88
C ARG A 113 12.51 -0.44 -12.92
N LEU A 114 12.62 -1.67 -12.41
CA LEU A 114 13.72 -2.05 -11.54
C LEU A 114 14.79 -2.78 -12.37
N GLY A 115 15.85 -2.07 -12.74
CA GLY A 115 16.93 -2.59 -13.59
C GLY A 115 17.90 -3.57 -12.91
N PHE A 116 17.67 -3.94 -11.65
CA PHE A 116 18.55 -4.85 -10.92
C PHE A 116 18.08 -6.30 -11.04
N ASP A 117 18.77 -7.06 -11.89
CA ASP A 117 18.63 -8.52 -11.96
C ASP A 117 19.73 -9.20 -11.12
N GLY A 118 19.40 -9.46 -9.85
CA GLY A 118 20.29 -10.14 -8.92
C GLY A 118 20.63 -11.57 -9.32
N ALA A 119 19.80 -12.23 -10.14
CA ALA A 119 20.09 -13.56 -10.66
C ALA A 119 21.16 -13.49 -11.75
N ARG A 120 21.01 -12.55 -12.70
CA ARG A 120 22.01 -12.33 -13.76
C ARG A 120 23.37 -11.93 -13.19
N HIS A 121 23.38 -11.00 -12.24
CA HIS A 121 24.63 -10.57 -11.58
C HIS A 121 25.30 -11.72 -10.81
N ARG A 122 24.52 -12.64 -10.21
CA ARG A 122 25.06 -13.83 -9.55
C ARG A 122 25.67 -14.81 -10.55
N GLN A 123 25.02 -15.03 -11.69
CA GLN A 123 25.53 -15.88 -12.77
C GLN A 123 26.83 -15.33 -13.34
N GLU A 124 26.87 -14.04 -13.64
CA GLU A 124 28.07 -13.34 -14.15
C GLU A 124 29.25 -13.51 -13.19
N ARG A 125 29.06 -13.23 -11.89
CA ARG A 125 30.10 -13.44 -10.87
C ARG A 125 30.61 -14.88 -10.81
N ASN A 126 29.72 -15.86 -10.91
CA ASN A 126 30.10 -17.27 -10.87
C ASN A 126 30.89 -17.65 -12.13
N ALA A 127 30.50 -17.14 -13.30
CA ALA A 127 31.24 -17.33 -14.55
C ALA A 127 32.65 -16.71 -14.50
N THR A 128 32.80 -15.51 -13.91
CA THR A 128 34.10 -14.87 -13.71
C THR A 128 35.01 -15.70 -12.81
N ARG A 129 34.48 -16.22 -11.70
CA ARG A 129 35.24 -17.09 -10.78
C ARG A 129 35.71 -18.37 -11.45
N GLU A 130 34.83 -19.01 -12.22
CA GLU A 130 35.14 -20.23 -12.96
C GLU A 130 36.21 -19.98 -14.03
N THR A 131 36.13 -18.85 -14.73
CA THR A 131 37.14 -18.44 -15.74
C THR A 131 38.50 -18.18 -15.08
N GLY A 132 38.53 -17.46 -13.96
CA GLY A 132 39.76 -17.20 -13.21
C GLY A 132 40.41 -18.49 -12.70
N ARG A 133 39.59 -19.42 -12.19
CA ARG A 133 40.04 -20.75 -11.75
C ARG A 133 40.70 -21.54 -12.89
N ARG A 134 40.11 -21.53 -14.09
CA ARG A 134 40.66 -22.24 -15.26
C ARG A 134 41.99 -21.67 -15.73
N ARG A 135 42.14 -20.33 -15.76
CA ARG A 135 43.43 -19.69 -16.10
C ARG A 135 44.54 -20.04 -15.12
N ALA A 136 44.26 -19.97 -13.81
CA ALA A 136 45.23 -20.30 -12.78
C ALA A 136 45.76 -21.75 -12.89
N VAL A 137 44.90 -22.70 -13.28
CA VAL A 137 45.31 -24.10 -13.52
C VAL A 137 46.22 -24.23 -14.75
N HIS A 138 45.94 -23.51 -15.83
CA HIS A 138 46.78 -23.53 -17.04
C HIS A 138 48.14 -22.85 -16.81
N GLU A 139 48.22 -21.83 -15.97
CA GLU A 139 49.49 -21.14 -15.65
C GLU A 139 50.40 -21.92 -14.69
N ALA A 140 49.84 -22.89 -13.95
CA ALA A 140 50.56 -23.67 -12.95
C ALA A 140 51.10 -25.03 -13.47
N GLY A 141 50.83 -25.39 -14.72
CA GLY A 141 51.32 -26.61 -15.37
C GLY A 141 52.34 -26.31 -16.46
#